data_AF-A0A2V3UN20-F1
#
_entry.id   AF-A0A2V3UN20-F1
#
_cell.length_a   1.000
_cell.length_b   1.000
_cell.length_c   1.000
_cell.angle_alpha   90.00
_cell.angle_beta   90.00
_cell.angle_gamma   90.00
#
_symmetry.space_group_name_H-M   'P 1'
#
loop_
_entity.id
_entity.type
_entity.pdbx_description
1 polymer ?
#
loop_
_entity_poly.entity_id
_entity_poly.type
_entity_poly.pdbx_seq_one_letter_code
_entity_poly.pdbx_strand_id
1 'polypeptide(L)'
;MNLIGWFRTAWRNDGHRAAVLSDYAKVAELRHFMADLALRGSVFAPLPPAKDLYAAGIAEGRRQLALETMRIAGTDPATLQRLCFEPLKQENSR
;
A
#
# COMPACT_ATOMS: atom_id res chain seq x y z
N MET A 1 -2.10 14.89 5.34
CA MET A 1 -1.79 15.42 3.99
C MET A 1 -3.06 15.47 3.15
N ASN A 2 -3.32 16.57 2.43
CA ASN A 2 -4.41 16.63 1.44
C ASN A 2 -3.92 15.95 0.15
N LEU A 3 -4.42 14.74 -0.11
CA LEU A 3 -4.01 13.91 -1.24
C LEU A 3 -4.21 14.62 -2.58
N ILE A 4 -5.35 15.30 -2.75
CA ILE A 4 -5.69 16.07 -3.96
C ILE A 4 -4.71 17.23 -4.15
N GLY A 5 -4.39 17.94 -3.07
CA GLY A 5 -3.42 19.05 -3.10
C GLY A 5 -2.01 18.58 -3.46
N TRP A 6 -1.59 17.42 -2.96
CA TRP A 6 -0.31 16.81 -3.32
C TRP A 6 -0.26 16.41 -4.79
N PHE A 7 -1.27 15.67 -5.29
CA PHE A 7 -1.31 15.24 -6.69
C PHE A 7 -1.30 16.42 -7.66
N ARG A 8 -1.97 17.53 -7.35
CA ARG A 8 -1.92 18.75 -8.18
C ARG A 8 -0.53 19.36 -8.22
N THR A 9 0.21 19.30 -7.11
CA THR A 9 1.57 19.85 -7.01
C THR A 9 2.60 18.97 -7.71
N ALA A 10 2.54 17.66 -7.49
CA ALA A 10 3.49 16.68 -8.03
C ALA A 10 3.24 16.40 -9.52
N TRP A 11 1.96 16.29 -9.92
CA TRP A 11 1.54 15.99 -11.30
C TRP A 11 0.88 17.22 -11.93
N ARG A 12 1.74 18.15 -12.39
CA ARG A 12 1.33 19.43 -12.97
C ARG A 12 0.52 19.30 -14.26
N ASN A 13 0.72 18.22 -15.02
CA ASN A 13 -0.07 17.93 -16.21
C ASN A 13 -1.34 17.15 -15.82
N ASP A 14 -2.49 17.70 -16.16
CA ASP A 14 -3.79 17.14 -15.78
C ASP A 14 -4.07 15.75 -16.40
N GLY A 15 -3.63 15.53 -17.64
CA GLY A 15 -3.78 14.24 -18.33
C GLY A 15 -2.94 13.15 -17.68
N HIS A 16 -1.66 13.43 -17.37
CA HIS A 16 -0.82 12.48 -16.64
C HIS A 16 -1.32 12.21 -15.23
N ARG A 17 -1.83 13.24 -14.53
CA ARG A 17 -2.43 13.06 -13.21
C ARG A 17 -3.64 12.12 -13.26
N ALA A 18 -4.51 12.28 -14.26
CA ALA A 18 -5.65 11.38 -14.45
C ALA A 18 -5.19 9.95 -14.75
N ALA A 19 -4.16 9.77 -15.58
CA ALA A 19 -3.59 8.46 -15.88
C ALA A 19 -3.03 7.76 -14.62
N VAL A 20 -2.26 8.49 -13.80
CA VAL A 20 -1.72 7.97 -12.54
C VAL A 20 -2.83 7.52 -11.59
N LEU A 21 -3.88 8.31 -11.43
CA LEU A 21 -5.03 7.93 -10.60
C LEU A 21 -5.76 6.69 -11.16
N SER A 22 -5.87 6.58 -12.48
CA SER A 22 -6.42 5.38 -13.13
C SER A 22 -5.56 4.15 -12.88
N ASP A 23 -4.23 4.27 -12.90
CA ASP A 23 -3.34 3.16 -12.63
C ASP A 23 -3.38 2.73 -11.16
N TYR A 24 -3.50 3.66 -10.22
CA TYR A 24 -3.75 3.32 -8.81
C TYR A 24 -5.06 2.54 -8.62
N ALA A 25 -6.11 2.86 -9.39
CA ALA A 25 -7.36 2.09 -9.34
C ALA A 25 -7.16 0.64 -9.83
N LYS A 26 -6.35 0.42 -10.88
CA LYS A 26 -6.00 -0.95 -11.35
C LYS A 26 -5.15 -1.70 -10.32
N VAL A 27 -4.21 -1.01 -9.68
CA VAL A 27 -3.36 -1.60 -8.63
C VAL A 27 -4.21 -2.10 -7.46
N ALA A 28 -5.33 -1.45 -7.15
CA ALA A 28 -6.28 -1.91 -6.13
C ALA A 28 -6.86 -3.30 -6.41
N GLU A 29 -6.99 -3.67 -7.69
CA GLU A 29 -7.49 -4.98 -8.11
C GLU A 29 -6.43 -6.08 -7.93
N LEU A 30 -5.14 -5.73 -7.88
CA LEU A 30 -4.02 -6.63 -7.67
C LEU A 30 -3.83 -6.94 -6.17
N ARG A 31 -4.83 -7.58 -5.56
CA ARG A 31 -4.90 -7.78 -4.10
C ARG A 31 -3.67 -8.48 -3.49
N HIS A 32 -3.09 -9.46 -4.17
CA HIS A 32 -1.88 -10.14 -3.70
C HIS A 32 -0.64 -9.25 -3.76
N PHE A 33 -0.53 -8.39 -4.78
CA PHE A 33 0.52 -7.38 -4.85
C PHE A 33 0.38 -6.35 -3.72
N MET A 34 -0.85 -5.92 -3.44
CA MET A 34 -1.13 -5.01 -2.32
C MET A 34 -0.81 -5.64 -0.95
N ALA A 35 -1.08 -6.94 -0.81
CA ALA A 35 -0.69 -7.72 0.37
C ALA A 35 0.84 -7.81 0.52
N ASP A 36 1.58 -8.12 -0.57
CA ASP A 36 3.05 -8.12 -0.57
C ASP A 36 3.63 -6.75 -0.20
N LEU A 37 3.06 -5.66 -0.75
CA LEU A 37 3.44 -4.29 -0.40
C LEU A 37 3.21 -4.01 1.10
N ALA A 38 2.10 -4.47 1.66
CA ALA A 38 1.79 -4.35 3.08
C ALA A 38 2.83 -5.04 3.97
N LEU A 39 3.25 -6.25 3.57
CA LEU A 39 4.26 -7.03 4.28
C LEU A 39 5.63 -6.36 4.22
N ARG A 40 6.05 -5.90 3.03
CA ARG A 40 7.32 -5.16 2.85
C ARG A 40 7.35 -3.84 3.62
N GLY A 41 6.19 -3.18 3.74
CA GLY A 41 6.01 -1.98 4.55
C GLY A 41 5.85 -2.26 6.05
N SER A 42 5.85 -3.53 6.48
CA SER A 42 5.59 -3.91 7.88
C SER A 42 4.33 -3.24 8.45
N VAL A 43 3.24 -3.24 7.67
CA VAL A 43 1.98 -2.60 8.05
C VAL A 43 1.28 -3.34 9.21
N PHE A 44 1.35 -4.67 9.21
CA PHE A 44 0.64 -5.52 10.17
C PHE A 44 1.48 -5.96 11.38
N ALA A 45 2.73 -5.50 11.47
CA ALA A 45 3.64 -5.91 12.52
C ALA A 45 4.40 -4.70 13.08
N PRO A 46 4.77 -4.73 14.37
CA PRO A 46 5.72 -3.76 14.91
C PRO A 46 7.03 -3.83 14.12
N LEU A 47 7.70 -2.68 13.93
CA LEU A 47 9.05 -2.72 13.35
C LEU A 47 9.98 -3.42 14.33
N PRO A 48 10.88 -4.29 13.85
CA PRO A 48 11.96 -4.77 14.69
C PRO A 48 12.79 -3.58 15.19
N PRO A 49 13.45 -3.70 16.36
CA PRO A 49 14.34 -2.67 16.87
C PRO A 49 15.37 -2.28 15.81
N ALA A 50 15.40 -0.99 15.46
CA ALA A 50 16.35 -0.50 14.48
C ALA A 50 17.75 -0.42 15.10
N LYS A 51 18.77 -0.81 14.31
CA LYS A 51 20.18 -0.73 14.71
C LYS A 51 20.69 0.71 14.89
N ASP A 52 20.06 1.68 14.22
CA ASP A 52 20.40 3.10 14.24
C ASP A 52 19.18 3.95 13.80
N LEU A 53 19.29 5.27 13.96
CA LEU A 53 18.22 6.21 13.62
C LEU A 53 17.90 6.28 12.12
N TYR A 54 18.88 6.02 11.24
CA TYR A 54 18.66 6.01 9.79
C TYR A 54 17.83 4.80 9.37
N ALA A 55 18.15 3.63 9.91
CA ALA A 55 17.40 2.40 9.71
C ALA A 55 15.96 2.54 10.24
N ALA A 56 15.78 3.21 11.38
CA ALA A 56 14.45 3.54 11.90
C ALA A 56 13.65 4.42 10.92
N GLY A 57 14.29 5.48 10.40
CA GLY A 57 13.67 6.38 9.42
C GLY A 57 13.30 5.69 8.11
N ILE A 58 14.16 4.80 7.59
CA ILE A 58 13.87 4.03 6.36
C ILE A 58 12.68 3.10 6.59
N ALA A 59 12.64 2.40 7.72
CA ALA A 59 11.57 1.47 8.02
C ALA A 59 10.22 2.18 8.18
N GLU A 60 10.20 3.34 8.84
CA GLU A 60 8.99 4.15 8.95
C GLU A 60 8.57 4.73 7.59
N GLY A 61 9.51 5.23 6.79
CA GLY A 61 9.22 5.73 5.45
C GLY A 61 8.62 4.67 4.52
N ARG A 62 9.11 3.41 4.60
CA ARG A 62 8.53 2.28 3.85
C ARG A 62 7.10 1.98 4.30
N ARG A 63 6.84 1.99 5.62
CA ARG A 63 5.49 1.80 6.15
C ARG A 63 4.55 2.89 5.67
N GLN A 64 4.97 4.16 5.78
CA GLN A 64 4.17 5.29 5.35
C GLN A 64 3.85 5.20 3.86
N LEU A 65 4.82 4.86 3.01
CA LEU A 65 4.61 4.71 1.57
C LEU A 65 3.60 3.58 1.24
N ALA A 66 3.67 2.46 1.95
CA ALA A 66 2.72 1.36 1.79
C ALA A 66 1.30 1.79 2.18
N LEU A 67 1.14 2.45 3.33
CA LEU A 67 -0.16 2.94 3.81
C LEU A 67 -0.76 4.01 2.89
N GLU A 68 0.06 4.94 2.40
CA GLU A 68 -0.40 5.96 1.45
C GLU A 68 -0.81 5.34 0.12
N THR A 69 -0.05 4.36 -0.38
CA THR A 69 -0.40 3.61 -1.60
C THR A 69 -1.74 2.89 -1.45
N MET A 70 -1.98 2.19 -0.32
CA MET A 70 -3.27 1.56 -0.02
C MET A 70 -4.40 2.57 0.02
N ARG A 71 -4.18 3.71 0.66
CA ARG A 71 -5.16 4.80 0.74
C ARG A 71 -5.51 5.36 -0.64
N ILE A 72 -4.52 5.59 -1.50
CA ILE A 72 -4.73 6.10 -2.86
C ILE A 72 -5.51 5.06 -3.70
N ALA A 73 -5.13 3.78 -3.58
CA ALA A 73 -5.80 2.68 -4.26
C ALA A 73 -7.20 2.35 -3.68
N GLY A 74 -7.63 3.01 -2.59
CA GLY A 74 -8.92 2.72 -1.95
C GLY A 74 -9.01 1.33 -1.33
N THR A 75 -7.87 0.74 -0.95
CA THR A 75 -7.80 -0.60 -0.38
C THR A 75 -7.75 -0.54 1.15
N ASP A 76 -8.62 -1.30 1.80
CA ASP A 76 -8.67 -1.43 3.26
C ASP A 76 -7.58 -2.40 3.77
N PRO A 77 -6.68 -1.95 4.68
CA PRO A 77 -5.64 -2.80 5.27
C PRO A 77 -6.18 -4.06 5.95
N ALA A 78 -7.38 -4.02 6.56
CA ALA A 78 -7.93 -5.22 7.22
C ALA A 78 -8.25 -6.33 6.20
N THR A 79 -8.67 -5.96 4.99
CA THR A 79 -8.89 -6.91 3.90
C THR A 79 -7.58 -7.56 3.44
N LEU A 80 -6.49 -6.79 3.37
CA LEU A 80 -5.17 -7.30 3.00
C LEU A 80 -4.55 -8.17 4.10
N GLN A 81 -4.77 -7.85 5.37
CA GLN A 81 -4.29 -8.64 6.49
C GLN A 81 -4.83 -10.07 6.44
N ARG A 82 -6.11 -10.24 6.12
CA ARG A 82 -6.72 -11.56 5.93
C ARG A 82 -6.03 -12.34 4.81
N LEU A 83 -5.79 -11.71 3.66
CA LEU A 83 -5.08 -12.36 2.55
C LEU A 83 -3.66 -12.82 2.91
N CYS A 84 -2.98 -12.13 3.83
CA CYS A 84 -1.63 -12.49 4.25
C CYS A 84 -1.57 -13.70 5.18
N PHE A 85 -2.60 -13.89 6.02
CA PHE A 85 -2.51 -14.77 7.19
C PHE A 85 -3.64 -15.80 7.30
N GLU A 86 -4.73 -15.65 6.56
CA GLU A 86 -5.77 -16.68 6.49
C GLU A 86 -5.41 -17.72 5.42
N PRO A 87 -5.66 -19.02 5.69
CA PRO A 87 -5.46 -20.06 4.70
C PRO A 87 -6.41 -19.84 3.52
N LEU A 88 -5.94 -20.12 2.30
CA LEU A 88 -6.81 -20.20 1.14
C LEU A 88 -7.92 -21.19 1.44
N LYS A 89 -9.18 -20.73 1.39
CA LYS A 89 -10.31 -21.66 1.41
C LYS A 89 -10.13 -22.58 0.21
N GLN A 90 -9.93 -23.88 0.48
CA GLN A 90 -10.03 -24.87 -0.57
C GLN A 90 -11.46 -24.80 -1.10
N GLU A 91 -11.63 -24.22 -2.28
CA GLU A 91 -12.85 -24.45 -3.04
C GLU A 91 -12.88 -25.95 -3.32
N ASN A 92 -13.81 -26.65 -2.66
CA ASN A 92 -14.11 -28.03 -3.00
C ASN A 92 -14.44 -28.04 -4.49
N SER A 93 -13.50 -28.52 -5.31
CA SER A 93 -13.73 -28.80 -6.70
C SER A 93 -14.83 -29.85 -6.78
N ARG A 94 -16.02 -29.41 -7.16
CA ARG A 94 -17.14 -30.25 -7.59
C ARG A 94 -17.54 -29.82 -8.98
#